data_AF-A0A944VWA7-F1
#
_entry.id   AF-A0A944VWA7-F1
#
_cell.length_a   1.000
_cell.length_b   1.000
_cell.length_c   1.000
_cell.angle_alpha   90.00
_cell.angle_beta   90.00
_cell.angle_gamma   90.00
#
_symmetry.space_group_name_H-M   'P 1'
#
loop_
_entity.id
_entity.type
_entity.pdbx_description
1 polymer ?
#
loop_
_entity_poly.entity_id
_entity_poly.type
_entity_poly.pdbx_seq_one_letter_code
_entity_poly.pdbx_strand_id
1 'polypeptide(L)'
;MLDKNNIFHDLIVEVRTLTESHNPCPLVEDLDVESLDGEYHFTTSKRTLLMMSKVIEDTLKLHKKQCSLYSGFQELSRFNEHRERYAKLAACADQMFVIGIPDAHVESIADNVHIRTKNADIIRNNWISIITSKNINISLIAQELTTQEHHGGYIGFYTNSKSLTEKAVNLLIDNDVLSDDPVPGKQTHFNI
;
A
#
# COMPACT_ATOMS: atom_id res chain seq x y z
N MET A 1 -14.56 -10.62 -8.62
CA MET A 1 -14.51 -9.47 -9.55
C MET A 1 -13.89 -8.31 -8.82
N LEU A 2 -13.11 -7.45 -9.49
CA LEU A 2 -12.59 -6.23 -8.86
C LEU A 2 -13.76 -5.36 -8.41
N ASP A 3 -13.71 -4.82 -7.20
CA ASP A 3 -14.80 -4.01 -6.65
C ASP A 3 -14.71 -2.60 -7.24
N LYS A 4 -15.80 -2.11 -7.81
CA LYS A 4 -15.87 -0.77 -8.42
C LYS A 4 -15.87 0.35 -7.38
N ASN A 5 -16.23 0.03 -6.13
CA ASN A 5 -16.22 0.99 -5.03
C ASN A 5 -14.85 1.03 -4.32
N ASN A 6 -13.89 0.20 -4.73
CA ASN A 6 -12.55 0.23 -4.16
C ASN A 6 -11.85 1.54 -4.55
N ILE A 7 -11.26 2.25 -3.59
CA ILE A 7 -10.58 3.52 -3.87
C ILE A 7 -9.38 3.36 -4.83
N PHE A 8 -8.81 2.16 -4.92
CA PHE A 8 -7.73 1.83 -5.85
C PHE A 8 -8.21 1.19 -7.15
N HIS A 9 -9.53 1.10 -7.39
CA HIS A 9 -10.10 0.44 -8.57
C HIS A 9 -9.46 0.95 -9.87
N ASP A 10 -9.54 2.25 -10.09
CA ASP A 10 -9.06 2.89 -11.32
C ASP A 10 -7.54 2.72 -11.48
N LEU A 11 -6.79 2.81 -10.39
CA LEU A 11 -5.33 2.61 -10.41
C LEU A 11 -4.96 1.16 -10.75
N ILE A 12 -5.69 0.16 -10.22
CA ILE A 12 -5.49 -1.25 -10.56
C ILE A 12 -5.84 -1.51 -12.04
N VAL A 13 -6.91 -0.90 -12.55
CA VAL A 13 -7.32 -1.01 -13.96
C VAL A 13 -6.31 -0.33 -14.89
N GLU A 14 -5.78 0.83 -14.51
CA GLU A 14 -4.73 1.55 -15.24
C GLU A 14 -3.50 0.66 -15.42
N VAL A 15 -2.92 0.15 -14.32
CA VAL A 15 -1.72 -0.69 -14.37
C VAL A 15 -1.96 -2.02 -15.10
N ARG A 16 -3.16 -2.58 -14.99
CA ARG A 16 -3.54 -3.78 -15.76
C ARG A 16 -3.51 -3.49 -17.25
N THR A 17 -4.14 -2.41 -17.68
CA THR A 17 -4.22 -2.01 -19.10
C THR A 17 -2.82 -1.75 -19.66
N LEU A 18 -1.97 -1.08 -18.88
CA LEU A 18 -0.56 -0.85 -19.22
C LEU A 18 0.25 -2.14 -19.35
N THR A 19 -0.03 -3.15 -18.51
CA THR A 19 0.62 -4.47 -18.60
C THR A 19 0.15 -5.25 -19.83
N GLU A 20 -1.14 -5.14 -20.17
CA GLU A 20 -1.73 -5.78 -21.34
C GLU A 20 -1.22 -5.14 -22.64
N SER A 21 -1.01 -3.81 -22.68
CA SER A 21 -0.45 -3.09 -23.84
C SER A 21 1.07 -3.27 -24.01
N HIS A 22 1.80 -3.60 -22.94
CA HIS A 22 3.22 -3.98 -23.01
C HIS A 22 3.45 -5.38 -23.62
N ASN A 23 2.39 -6.16 -23.84
CA ASN A 23 2.42 -7.26 -24.80
C ASN A 23 2.11 -6.68 -26.19
N PRO A 24 2.94 -6.91 -27.23
CA PRO A 24 2.78 -6.25 -28.52
C PRO A 24 1.50 -6.73 -29.22
N CYS A 25 0.39 -6.03 -29.00
CA CYS A 25 -0.77 -6.05 -29.88
C CYS A 25 -0.90 -4.63 -30.45
N PRO A 26 -0.80 -4.44 -31.78
CA PRO A 26 -0.48 -3.15 -32.40
C PRO A 26 -1.70 -2.21 -32.53
N LEU A 27 -2.58 -2.16 -31.54
CA LEU A 27 -3.85 -1.43 -31.64
C LEU A 27 -4.28 -0.79 -30.31
N VAL A 28 -3.45 0.08 -29.72
CA VAL A 28 -3.94 1.12 -28.79
C VAL A 28 -3.06 2.36 -28.93
N GLU A 29 -3.58 3.39 -29.60
CA GLU A 29 -2.89 4.67 -29.87
C GLU A 29 -3.13 5.75 -28.79
N ASP A 30 -3.80 5.45 -27.66
CA ASP A 30 -4.20 6.47 -26.68
C ASP A 30 -3.78 6.16 -25.23
N LEU A 31 -2.59 5.59 -25.03
CA LEU A 31 -1.96 5.63 -23.70
C LEU A 31 -0.74 6.53 -23.81
N ASP A 32 -0.65 7.52 -22.92
CA ASP A 32 0.46 8.46 -22.83
C ASP A 32 1.69 7.72 -22.25
N VAL A 33 2.21 6.75 -23.00
CA VAL A 33 3.32 5.84 -22.63
C VAL A 33 4.60 6.64 -22.34
N GLU A 34 4.68 7.90 -22.79
CA GLU A 34 5.78 8.82 -22.50
C GLU A 34 5.79 9.35 -21.05
N SER A 35 4.73 9.13 -20.26
CA SER A 35 4.59 9.66 -18.88
C SER A 35 4.90 8.65 -17.77
N LEU A 36 5.09 7.37 -18.07
CA LEU A 36 5.30 6.33 -17.06
C LEU A 36 6.78 6.24 -16.68
N ASP A 37 7.09 6.71 -15.49
CA ASP A 37 8.39 6.51 -14.87
C ASP A 37 8.45 5.12 -14.20
N GLY A 38 9.48 4.33 -14.47
CA GLY A 38 9.72 3.06 -13.78
C GLY A 38 8.98 1.83 -14.33
N GLU A 39 9.10 0.72 -13.59
CA GLU A 39 8.53 -0.59 -13.87
C GLU A 39 7.24 -0.81 -13.09
N TYR A 40 6.34 -1.60 -13.68
CA TYR A 40 5.14 -2.08 -13.03
C TYR A 40 4.88 -3.53 -13.39
N HIS A 41 4.26 -4.25 -12.46
CA HIS A 41 3.96 -5.66 -12.58
C HIS A 41 2.57 -5.93 -12.03
N PHE A 42 1.62 -6.17 -12.93
CA PHE A 42 0.29 -6.64 -12.56
C PHE A 42 0.32 -8.15 -12.27
N THR A 43 -0.37 -8.57 -11.21
CA THR A 43 -0.45 -9.99 -10.85
C THR A 43 -1.74 -10.34 -10.12
N THR A 44 -2.17 -11.60 -10.28
CA THR A 44 -3.23 -12.21 -9.48
C THR A 44 -2.71 -13.26 -8.50
N SER A 45 -1.38 -13.45 -8.46
CA SER A 45 -0.72 -14.47 -7.66
C SER A 45 -0.40 -13.95 -6.26
N LYS A 46 -1.04 -14.56 -5.24
CA LYS A 46 -0.70 -14.31 -3.83
C LYS A 46 0.79 -14.53 -3.54
N ARG A 47 1.40 -15.54 -4.18
CA ARG A 47 2.84 -15.84 -4.02
C ARG A 47 3.70 -14.69 -4.54
N THR A 48 3.33 -14.10 -5.67
CA THR A 48 4.03 -12.96 -6.25
C THR A 48 3.89 -11.73 -5.36
N LEU A 49 2.68 -11.43 -4.88
CA LEU A 49 2.45 -10.33 -3.95
C LEU A 49 3.24 -10.48 -2.63
N LEU A 50 3.28 -11.69 -2.07
CA LEU A 50 4.12 -12.00 -0.89
C LEU A 50 5.61 -11.73 -1.15
N MET A 51 6.10 -12.10 -2.33
CA MET A 51 7.49 -11.89 -2.71
C MET A 51 7.78 -10.39 -2.89
N MET A 52 6.92 -9.66 -3.58
CA MET A 52 7.05 -8.21 -3.78
C MET A 52 6.94 -7.43 -2.46
N SER A 53 6.07 -7.83 -1.53
CA SER A 53 6.00 -7.23 -0.19
C SER A 53 7.31 -7.40 0.58
N LYS A 54 8.01 -8.54 0.42
CA LYS A 54 9.33 -8.73 1.03
C LYS A 54 10.39 -7.84 0.38
N VAL A 55 10.35 -7.68 -0.93
CA VAL A 55 11.25 -6.76 -1.66
C VAL A 55 11.11 -5.33 -1.14
N ILE A 56 9.88 -4.87 -0.87
CA ILE A 56 9.63 -3.55 -0.27
C ILE A 56 10.27 -3.44 1.11
N GLU A 57 10.06 -4.43 1.98
CA GLU A 57 10.65 -4.43 3.32
C GLU A 57 12.17 -4.50 3.31
N ASP A 58 12.77 -5.27 2.41
CA ASP A 58 14.22 -5.35 2.28
C ASP A 58 14.80 -4.05 1.70
N THR A 59 14.09 -3.40 0.78
CA THR A 59 14.45 -2.07 0.28
C THR A 59 14.41 -1.03 1.39
N LEU A 60 13.40 -1.08 2.26
CA LEU A 60 13.31 -0.21 3.45
C LEU A 60 14.53 -0.39 4.37
N LYS A 61 14.94 -1.64 4.63
CA LYS A 61 16.13 -1.94 5.45
C LYS A 61 17.42 -1.41 4.83
N LEU A 62 17.57 -1.50 3.51
CA LEU A 62 18.75 -1.02 2.80
C LEU A 62 18.92 0.50 2.92
N HIS A 63 17.81 1.25 2.89
CA HIS A 63 17.84 2.72 2.84
C HIS A 63 17.72 3.41 4.21
N LYS A 64 17.80 2.66 5.31
CA LYS A 64 18.01 3.14 6.70
C LYS A 64 17.53 4.57 7.01
N LYS A 65 16.28 4.70 7.47
CA LYS A 65 15.62 5.93 7.93
C LYS A 65 15.34 6.97 6.84
N GLN A 66 15.44 6.60 5.56
CA GLN A 66 15.15 7.53 4.44
C GLN A 66 13.72 7.42 3.90
N CYS A 67 13.04 6.30 4.13
CA CYS A 67 11.70 6.05 3.58
C CYS A 67 10.65 5.97 4.68
N SER A 68 9.47 6.52 4.38
CA SER A 68 8.26 6.23 5.14
C SER A 68 7.60 4.96 4.59
N LEU A 69 7.01 4.14 5.47
CA LEU A 69 6.28 2.93 5.12
C LEU A 69 4.79 3.08 5.45
N TYR A 70 3.93 2.81 4.48
CA TYR A 70 2.47 2.72 4.66
C TYR A 70 2.06 1.26 4.50
N SER A 71 1.41 0.70 5.51
CA SER A 71 0.97 -0.69 5.49
C SER A 71 -0.50 -0.81 5.90
N GLY A 72 -1.29 -1.41 5.01
CA GLY A 72 -2.71 -1.67 5.23
C GLY A 72 -2.97 -3.11 5.68
N PHE A 73 -3.76 -3.24 6.74
CA PHE A 73 -4.29 -4.48 7.29
C PHE A 73 -5.82 -4.43 7.27
N GLN A 74 -6.45 -5.59 7.11
CA GLN A 74 -7.91 -5.68 7.20
C GLN A 74 -8.40 -5.27 8.60
N GLU A 75 -7.68 -5.71 9.62
CA GLU A 75 -7.99 -5.62 11.05
C GLU A 75 -6.67 -5.49 11.82
N LEU A 76 -6.68 -4.74 12.94
CA LEU A 76 -5.49 -4.56 13.78
C LEU A 76 -5.10 -5.83 14.53
N SER A 77 -6.01 -6.78 14.77
CA SER A 77 -5.66 -8.12 15.28
C SER A 77 -4.65 -8.84 14.38
N ARG A 78 -4.80 -8.72 13.05
CA ARG A 78 -3.84 -9.28 12.07
C ARG A 78 -2.49 -8.58 12.11
N PHE A 79 -2.48 -7.29 12.40
CA PHE A 79 -1.23 -6.57 12.60
C PHE A 79 -0.47 -7.07 13.84
N ASN A 80 -1.19 -7.37 14.93
CA ASN A 80 -0.59 -7.88 16.17
C ASN A 80 0.19 -9.19 15.93
N GLU A 81 -0.25 -10.07 15.02
CA GLU A 81 0.48 -11.27 14.61
C GLU A 81 1.86 -10.97 13.98
N HIS A 82 2.04 -9.76 13.46
CA HIS A 82 3.26 -9.29 12.79
C HIS A 82 3.99 -8.17 13.54
N ARG A 83 3.53 -7.83 14.75
CA ARG A 83 4.04 -6.69 15.53
C ARG A 83 5.56 -6.73 15.73
N GLU A 84 6.13 -7.88 16.08
CA GLU A 84 7.58 -8.00 16.31
C GLU A 84 8.38 -7.71 15.02
N ARG A 85 7.85 -8.13 13.86
CA ARG A 85 8.46 -7.83 12.56
C ARG A 85 8.40 -6.34 12.26
N TYR A 86 7.25 -5.70 12.52
CA TYR A 86 7.08 -4.27 12.30
C TYR A 86 7.90 -3.41 13.28
N ALA A 87 8.14 -3.89 14.50
CA ALA A 87 9.09 -3.26 15.43
C ALA A 87 10.52 -3.21 14.85
N LYS A 88 10.96 -4.29 14.18
CA LYS A 88 12.26 -4.33 13.50
C LYS A 88 12.29 -3.40 12.28
N LEU A 89 11.19 -3.31 11.53
CA LEU A 89 11.08 -2.39 10.40
C LEU A 89 11.08 -0.92 10.86
N ALA A 90 10.51 -0.61 12.02
CA ALA A 90 10.49 0.74 12.58
C ALA A 90 11.89 1.30 12.83
N ALA A 91 12.87 0.44 13.16
CA ALA A 91 14.27 0.83 13.26
C ALA A 91 14.89 1.28 11.91
N CYS A 92 14.29 0.87 10.78
CA CYS A 92 14.76 1.17 9.43
C CYS A 92 13.90 2.20 8.69
N ALA A 93 12.68 2.50 9.13
CA ALA A 93 11.81 3.49 8.51
C ALA A 93 11.99 4.88 9.13
N ASP A 94 11.83 5.93 8.34
CA ASP A 94 11.64 7.29 8.86
C ASP A 94 10.35 7.33 9.69
N GLN A 95 9.21 7.22 9.03
CA GLN A 95 7.89 7.07 9.64
C GLN A 95 7.23 5.76 9.18
N MET A 96 6.36 5.20 10.01
CA MET A 96 5.53 4.06 9.66
C MET A 96 4.07 4.35 9.95
N PHE A 97 3.19 4.09 8.99
CA PHE A 97 1.75 4.21 9.14
C PHE A 97 1.15 2.81 8.99
N VAL A 98 0.57 2.32 10.07
CA VAL A 98 -0.14 1.03 10.12
C VAL A 98 -1.62 1.34 10.11
N ILE A 99 -2.30 0.96 9.05
CA ILE A 99 -3.70 1.28 8.81
C ILE A 99 -4.51 0.00 8.99
N GLY A 100 -5.56 0.06 9.80
CA GLY A 100 -6.44 -1.10 9.97
C GLY A 100 -7.64 -0.80 10.85
N ILE A 101 -8.64 -1.68 10.77
CA ILE A 101 -9.89 -1.53 11.52
C ILE A 101 -9.62 -1.83 13.00
N PRO A 102 -10.11 -1.01 13.94
CA PRO A 102 -9.79 -1.12 15.36
C PRO A 102 -10.59 -2.25 16.06
N ASP A 103 -10.30 -3.50 15.70
CA ASP A 103 -10.89 -4.69 16.32
C ASP A 103 -10.10 -5.19 17.54
N ALA A 104 -8.84 -4.76 17.68
CA ALA A 104 -7.97 -5.12 18.79
C ALA A 104 -7.12 -3.92 19.25
N HIS A 105 -6.73 -3.95 20.53
CA HIS A 105 -5.73 -3.01 21.04
C HIS A 105 -4.34 -3.33 20.45
N VAL A 106 -3.64 -2.28 20.04
CA VAL A 106 -2.24 -2.35 19.59
C VAL A 106 -1.39 -1.64 20.62
N GLU A 107 -0.58 -2.40 21.34
CA GLU A 107 0.41 -1.82 22.25
C GLU A 107 1.47 -1.05 21.45
N SER A 108 2.05 -0.01 22.08
CA SER A 108 3.10 0.80 21.47
C SER A 108 4.28 -0.03 20.96
N ILE A 109 4.85 0.38 19.82
CA ILE A 109 5.92 -0.34 19.11
C ILE A 109 7.19 0.49 19.07
N ALA A 110 7.08 1.70 18.54
CA ALA A 110 8.16 2.69 18.46
C ALA A 110 7.55 4.07 18.23
N ASP A 111 8.30 5.12 18.57
CA ASP A 111 7.82 6.52 18.50
C ASP A 111 7.47 6.98 17.08
N ASN A 112 8.04 6.33 16.06
CA ASN A 112 7.81 6.64 14.65
C ASN A 112 6.75 5.72 14.00
N VAL A 113 5.99 4.96 14.79
CA VAL A 113 4.90 4.09 14.32
C VAL A 113 3.57 4.72 14.68
N HIS A 114 2.78 5.00 13.65
CA HIS A 114 1.49 5.66 13.70
C HIS A 114 0.41 4.66 13.34
N ILE A 115 -0.45 4.33 14.30
CA ILE A 115 -1.67 3.56 14.00
C ILE A 115 -2.71 4.52 13.43
N ARG A 116 -3.38 4.10 12.36
CA ARG A 116 -4.44 4.85 11.67
C ARG A 116 -5.68 3.97 11.55
N THR A 117 -6.80 4.48 12.05
CA THR A 117 -8.04 3.70 12.14
C THR A 117 -9.22 4.41 11.49
N LYS A 118 -9.16 5.75 11.34
CA LYS A 118 -10.14 6.53 10.60
C LYS A 118 -10.27 6.03 9.15
N ASN A 119 -11.51 5.78 8.73
CA ASN A 119 -11.89 5.29 7.39
C ASN A 119 -11.14 4.02 6.92
N ALA A 120 -10.54 3.24 7.81
CA ALA A 120 -9.79 2.05 7.44
C ALA A 120 -10.69 0.96 6.81
N ASP A 121 -12.01 1.03 7.00
CA ASP A 121 -12.99 0.11 6.42
C ASP A 121 -13.05 0.15 4.89
N ILE A 122 -12.79 1.31 4.27
CA ILE A 122 -12.83 1.46 2.80
C ILE A 122 -11.67 0.72 2.11
N ILE A 123 -10.58 0.46 2.85
CA ILE A 123 -9.42 -0.31 2.38
C ILE A 123 -9.34 -1.70 3.00
N ARG A 124 -10.40 -2.18 3.70
CA ARG A 124 -10.41 -3.47 4.40
C ARG A 124 -9.94 -4.62 3.53
N ASN A 125 -10.34 -4.62 2.26
CA ASN A 125 -10.04 -5.70 1.31
C ASN A 125 -8.74 -5.45 0.53
N ASN A 126 -7.97 -4.41 0.88
CA ASN A 126 -6.73 -4.06 0.20
C ASN A 126 -5.51 -4.53 0.98
N TRP A 127 -4.61 -5.20 0.28
CA TRP A 127 -3.22 -5.34 0.68
C TRP A 127 -2.46 -4.11 0.20
N ILE A 128 -1.99 -3.29 1.14
CA ILE A 128 -1.20 -2.10 0.86
C ILE A 128 0.17 -2.25 1.53
N SER A 129 1.22 -2.05 0.75
CA SER A 129 2.58 -1.86 1.25
C SER A 129 3.26 -0.84 0.34
N ILE A 130 3.56 0.33 0.88
CA ILE A 130 4.15 1.44 0.12
C ILE A 130 5.36 1.96 0.87
N ILE A 131 6.49 2.11 0.19
CA ILE A 131 7.60 2.94 0.70
C ILE A 131 7.78 4.15 -0.20
N THR A 132 7.98 5.31 0.42
CA THR A 132 8.24 6.55 -0.31
C THR A 132 9.24 7.43 0.42
N SER A 133 10.04 8.12 -0.38
CA SER A 133 10.97 9.18 -0.03
C SER A 133 11.13 10.07 -1.26
N LYS A 134 11.98 11.09 -1.16
CA LYS A 134 12.34 11.94 -2.31
C LYS A 134 12.83 11.15 -3.54
N ASN A 135 13.54 10.03 -3.32
CA ASN A 135 14.25 9.31 -4.38
C ASN A 135 13.80 7.85 -4.57
N ILE A 136 13.01 7.30 -3.64
CA ILE A 136 12.62 5.88 -3.63
C ILE A 136 11.13 5.84 -3.49
N ASN A 137 10.44 5.25 -4.45
CA ASN A 137 8.99 5.13 -4.48
C ASN A 137 8.67 3.73 -4.95
N ILE A 138 8.09 2.92 -4.08
CA ILE A 138 7.69 1.55 -4.41
C ILE A 138 6.35 1.30 -3.77
N SER A 139 5.40 0.79 -4.55
CA SER A 139 4.07 0.45 -4.05
C SER A 139 3.67 -0.96 -4.45
N LEU A 140 2.98 -1.62 -3.54
CA LEU A 140 2.21 -2.84 -3.75
C LEU A 140 0.79 -2.56 -3.30
N ILE A 141 -0.14 -2.65 -4.23
CA ILE A 141 -1.58 -2.49 -3.99
C ILE A 141 -2.29 -3.67 -4.61
N ALA A 142 -3.04 -4.41 -3.81
CA ALA A 142 -3.88 -5.48 -4.30
C ALA A 142 -5.22 -5.53 -3.58
N GLN A 143 -6.28 -5.91 -4.28
CA GLN A 143 -7.58 -6.21 -3.70
C GLN A 143 -7.75 -7.72 -3.54
N GLU A 144 -8.17 -8.17 -2.37
CA GLU A 144 -8.67 -9.53 -2.15
C GLU A 144 -10.03 -9.71 -2.83
N LEU A 145 -10.18 -10.79 -3.58
CA LEU A 145 -11.41 -11.20 -4.24
C LEU A 145 -12.20 -12.09 -3.29
N THR A 146 -13.25 -11.54 -2.69
CA THR A 146 -14.23 -12.33 -1.94
C THR A 146 -15.06 -13.17 -2.91
N THR A 147 -14.81 -14.48 -2.98
CA THR A 147 -15.77 -15.44 -3.58
C THR A 147 -16.36 -16.29 -2.46
N GLN A 148 -17.65 -16.61 -2.57
CA GLN A 148 -18.43 -17.28 -1.51
C GLN A 148 -17.94 -18.70 -1.15
N GLU A 149 -17.00 -19.29 -1.91
CA GLU A 149 -16.61 -20.68 -1.72
C GLU A 149 -15.13 -20.93 -1.39
N HIS A 150 -14.20 -20.00 -1.66
CA HIS A 150 -12.77 -20.20 -1.32
C HIS A 150 -12.08 -18.86 -1.02
N HIS A 151 -11.25 -18.81 0.02
CA HIS A 151 -10.21 -17.78 0.16
C HIS A 151 -9.31 -17.85 -1.09
N GLY A 152 -9.36 -16.98 -2.09
CA GLY A 152 -9.81 -15.61 -2.19
C GLY A 152 -8.68 -14.95 -2.98
N GLY A 153 -8.72 -15.08 -4.31
CA GLY A 153 -7.61 -14.65 -5.17
C GLY A 153 -7.29 -13.16 -4.96
N TYR A 154 -6.09 -12.71 -5.30
CA TYR A 154 -5.79 -11.28 -5.27
C TYR A 154 -5.78 -10.74 -6.69
N ILE A 155 -6.02 -9.43 -6.82
CA ILE A 155 -5.80 -8.70 -8.06
C ILE A 155 -5.10 -7.39 -7.70
N GLY A 156 -3.95 -7.13 -8.29
CA GLY A 156 -3.18 -5.96 -7.91
C GLY A 156 -1.90 -5.81 -8.70
N PHE A 157 -1.07 -4.90 -8.24
CA PHE A 157 0.19 -4.59 -8.87
C PHE A 157 1.28 -4.28 -7.86
N TYR A 158 2.51 -4.38 -8.36
CA TYR A 158 3.71 -3.82 -7.78
C TYR A 158 4.28 -2.79 -8.76
N THR A 159 4.84 -1.69 -8.29
CA THR A 159 5.54 -0.73 -9.15
C THR A 159 6.61 0.03 -8.38
N ASN A 160 7.66 0.49 -9.07
CA ASN A 160 8.61 1.48 -8.58
C ASN A 160 8.43 2.86 -9.23
N SER A 161 7.31 3.06 -9.92
CA SER A 161 6.90 4.34 -10.49
C SER A 161 6.60 5.33 -9.37
N LYS A 162 7.24 6.49 -9.41
CA LYS A 162 6.94 7.59 -8.51
C LYS A 162 5.53 8.10 -8.74
N SER A 163 5.14 8.31 -9.99
CA SER A 163 3.80 8.84 -10.32
C SER A 163 2.67 7.92 -9.82
N LEU A 164 2.78 6.60 -10.05
CA LEU A 164 1.78 5.64 -9.55
C LEU A 164 1.80 5.51 -8.02
N THR A 165 2.99 5.59 -7.41
CA THR A 165 3.13 5.54 -5.95
C THR A 165 2.51 6.79 -5.29
N GLU A 166 2.75 7.97 -5.85
CA GLU A 166 2.15 9.23 -5.38
C GLU A 166 0.62 9.21 -5.53
N LYS A 167 0.10 8.72 -6.67
CA LYS A 167 -1.34 8.47 -6.85
C LYS A 167 -1.90 7.58 -5.73
N ALA A 168 -1.23 6.46 -5.42
CA ALA A 168 -1.67 5.54 -4.37
C ALA A 168 -1.70 6.19 -2.98
N VAL A 169 -0.70 7.00 -2.63
CA VAL A 169 -0.66 7.72 -1.36
C VAL A 169 -1.74 8.81 -1.30
N ASN A 170 -1.92 9.58 -2.38
CA ASN A 170 -2.94 10.61 -2.47
C ASN A 170 -4.35 10.02 -2.29
N LEU A 171 -4.64 8.85 -2.86
CA LEU A 171 -5.92 8.16 -2.62
C LEU A 171 -6.17 7.88 -1.14
N LEU A 172 -5.14 7.55 -0.36
CA LEU A 172 -5.29 7.36 1.09
C LEU A 172 -5.51 8.69 1.83
N ILE A 173 -4.88 9.78 1.37
CA ILE A 173 -5.05 11.13 1.94
C ILE A 173 -6.45 11.68 1.63
N ASP A 174 -6.84 11.67 0.36
CA ASP A 174 -8.10 12.23 -0.15
C ASP A 174 -9.32 11.52 0.45
N ASN A 175 -9.17 10.26 0.85
CA ASN A 175 -10.20 9.49 1.53
C ASN A 175 -10.06 9.47 3.06
N ASP A 176 -9.26 10.40 3.61
CA ASP A 176 -9.14 10.62 5.05
C ASP A 176 -8.56 9.44 5.85
N VAL A 177 -7.91 8.48 5.17
CA VAL A 177 -7.32 7.26 5.78
C VAL A 177 -6.00 7.56 6.48
N LEU A 178 -5.22 8.50 5.95
CA LEU A 178 -3.96 8.96 6.55
C LEU A 178 -4.09 10.22 7.40
N SER A 179 -5.30 10.79 7.45
CA SER A 179 -5.59 11.95 8.29
C SER A 179 -5.38 11.63 9.77
N ASP A 180 -5.17 12.67 10.58
CA ASP A 180 -4.99 12.50 12.02
C ASP A 180 -6.22 11.84 12.65
N ASP A 181 -5.98 10.75 13.40
CA ASP A 181 -6.98 10.22 14.31
C ASP A 181 -7.25 11.30 15.39
N PRO A 182 -8.50 11.47 15.87
CA PRO A 182 -8.76 12.31 17.04
C PRO A 182 -8.07 11.68 18.25
N VAL A 183 -6.81 12.04 18.51
CA VAL A 183 -5.97 11.36 19.51
C VAL A 183 -6.40 11.72 20.93
N PRO A 184 -6.68 10.76 21.83
CA PRO A 184 -6.40 10.92 23.24
C PRO A 184 -4.88 10.78 23.43
N GLY A 185 -4.15 11.89 23.44
CA GLY A 185 -2.89 11.96 24.21
C GLY A 185 -1.52 11.96 23.53
N LYS A 186 -1.34 12.33 22.24
CA LYS A 186 -0.12 13.07 21.80
C LYS A 186 -0.12 13.48 20.32
N GLN A 187 0.44 14.67 20.09
CA GLN A 187 0.55 15.43 18.83
C GLN A 187 1.62 14.89 17.88
N THR A 188 1.40 15.09 16.58
CA THR A 188 2.46 15.51 15.66
C THR A 188 1.91 16.56 14.68
N HIS A 189 2.63 17.67 14.57
CA HIS A 189 2.35 18.75 13.64
C HIS A 189 2.93 18.40 12.26
N PHE A 190 2.13 18.55 11.20
CA PHE A 190 2.63 18.58 9.82
C PHE A 190 3.05 20.01 9.47
N ASN A 191 4.24 20.18 8.92
CA ASN A 191 4.54 21.30 8.04
C ASN A 191 4.56 20.76 6.62
N ILE A 192 3.67 21.29 5.79
CA ILE A 192 3.62 21.13 4.33
C ILE A 192 4.75 21.96 3.72
#